data_AF-E0WHE5-F1
#
_entry.id   AF-E0WHE5-F1
#
_cell.length_a   1.000
_cell.length_b   1.000
_cell.length_c   1.000
_cell.angle_alpha   90.00
_cell.angle_beta   90.00
_cell.angle_gamma   90.00
#
_symmetry.space_group_name_H-M   'P 1'
#
loop_
_entity.id
_entity.type
_entity.pdbx_description
1 polymer ?
#
loop_
_entity_poly.entity_id
_entity_poly.type
_entity_poly.pdbx_seq_one_letter_code
_entity_poly.pdbx_strand_id
1 'polypeptide(L)'
;VAKMAKLVEEAQNNKSKTQRYVDECAKYYTPGVCVVAACLAGIPAAMRVHDMEKWYHLALVVLVSACPCALILSTPVAAFCALSKAATSGLLVKGAEYLEILSTVKVICFDKTGTITKGEFSVSSFHPLIDNQKLLY
;
A
#
# COMPACT_ATOMS: atom_id res chain seq x y z
N VAL A 1 -18.70 12.59 5.70
CA VAL A 1 -18.35 11.32 5.04
C VAL A 1 -17.82 11.53 3.61
N ALA A 2 -18.55 12.23 2.73
CA ALA A 2 -18.13 12.46 1.33
C ALA A 2 -16.73 13.08 1.14
N LYS A 3 -16.35 14.09 1.95
CA LYS A 3 -15.03 14.73 1.87
C LYS A 3 -13.87 13.79 2.25
N MET A 4 -14.09 12.90 3.22
CA MET A 4 -13.07 11.91 3.63
C MET A 4 -12.94 10.79 2.60
N ALA A 5 -14.06 10.32 2.03
CA ALA A 5 -14.03 9.35 0.95
C ALA A 5 -13.26 9.87 -0.28
N LYS A 6 -13.49 11.14 -0.66
CA LYS A 6 -12.76 11.79 -1.76
C LYS A 6 -11.25 11.88 -1.51
N LEU A 7 -10.85 12.24 -0.28
CA LEU A 7 -9.43 12.29 0.10
C LEU A 7 -8.77 10.90 0.09
N VAL A 8 -9.50 9.85 0.45
CA VAL A 8 -9.02 8.46 0.35
C VAL A 8 -8.87 8.05 -1.11
N GLU A 9 -9.81 8.40 -1.98
CA GLU A 9 -9.75 8.13 -3.42
C GLU A 9 -8.57 8.84 -4.10
N GLU A 10 -8.35 10.12 -3.79
CA GLU A 10 -7.18 10.86 -4.27
C GLU A 10 -5.86 10.24 -3.78
N ALA A 11 -5.82 9.71 -2.56
CA ALA A 11 -4.67 9.00 -2.01
C ALA A 11 -4.43 7.63 -2.67
N GLN A 12 -5.47 6.96 -3.18
CA GLN A 12 -5.35 5.66 -3.88
C GLN A 12 -4.66 5.78 -5.25
N ASN A 13 -4.71 6.93 -5.90
CA ASN A 13 -4.06 7.12 -7.20
C ASN A 13 -2.53 6.98 -7.15
N ASN A 14 -1.91 7.07 -5.98
CA ASN A 14 -0.49 6.78 -5.81
C ASN A 14 -0.24 5.30 -5.51
N LYS A 15 0.22 4.58 -6.54
CA LYS A 15 0.67 3.18 -6.41
C LYS A 15 1.81 3.06 -5.41
N SER A 16 1.68 2.12 -4.48
CA SER A 16 2.70 1.81 -3.48
C SER A 16 3.91 1.09 -4.09
N LYS A 17 5.02 0.99 -3.35
CA LYS A 17 6.21 0.28 -3.83
C LYS A 17 5.92 -1.20 -3.97
N THR A 18 5.23 -1.81 -3.00
CA THR A 18 4.83 -3.23 -3.08
C THR A 18 3.94 -3.49 -4.28
N GLN A 19 3.00 -2.59 -4.58
CA GLN A 19 2.12 -2.74 -5.74
C GLN A 19 2.93 -2.71 -7.06
N ARG A 20 3.92 -1.83 -7.17
CA ARG A 20 4.82 -1.81 -8.34
C ARG A 20 5.64 -3.09 -8.47
N TYR A 21 6.12 -3.65 -7.36
CA TYR A 21 6.83 -4.94 -7.40
C TYR A 21 5.94 -6.08 -7.87
N VAL A 22 4.70 -6.16 -7.38
CA VAL A 22 3.73 -7.17 -7.82
C VAL A 22 3.37 -6.99 -9.29
N ASP A 23 3.16 -5.76 -9.74
CA ASP A 23 2.90 -5.43 -11.15
C ASP A 23 4.07 -5.87 -12.06
N GLU A 24 5.32 -5.61 -11.66
CA GLU A 24 6.50 -6.05 -12.41
C GLU A 24 6.65 -7.58 -12.42
N CYS A 25 6.39 -8.28 -11.31
CA CYS A 25 6.36 -9.74 -11.28
C CYS A 25 5.29 -10.30 -12.24
N ALA A 26 4.08 -9.73 -12.22
CA ALA A 26 2.98 -10.15 -13.08
C ALA A 26 3.28 -9.94 -14.58
N LYS A 27 4.02 -8.87 -14.91
CA LYS A 27 4.47 -8.56 -16.26
C LYS A 27 5.36 -9.63 -16.88
N TYR A 28 6.20 -10.30 -16.08
CA TYR A 28 7.03 -11.43 -16.55
C TYR A 28 6.33 -12.78 -16.41
N TYR A 29 5.50 -12.95 -15.39
CA TYR A 29 4.77 -14.19 -15.13
C TYR A 29 3.78 -14.53 -16.25
N THR A 30 2.96 -13.55 -16.67
CA THR A 30 1.92 -13.73 -17.70
C THR A 30 2.47 -14.26 -19.04
N PRO A 31 3.49 -13.62 -19.66
CA PRO A 31 4.07 -14.17 -20.89
C PRO A 31 4.76 -15.52 -20.66
N GLY A 32 5.36 -15.76 -19.49
CA GLY A 32 5.97 -17.04 -19.16
C GLY A 32 4.96 -18.20 -19.20
N VAL A 33 3.80 -18.02 -18.56
CA VAL A 33 2.71 -19.02 -18.59
C VAL A 33 2.20 -19.25 -20.01
N CYS A 34 2.01 -18.19 -20.80
CA CYS A 34 1.58 -18.32 -22.19
C CYS A 34 2.58 -19.11 -23.04
N VAL A 35 3.88 -18.90 -22.86
CA VAL A 35 4.93 -19.66 -23.55
C VAL A 35 4.88 -21.13 -23.14
N VAL A 36 4.76 -21.43 -21.84
CA VAL A 36 4.66 -22.81 -21.35
C VAL A 36 3.43 -23.52 -21.92
N ALA A 37 2.26 -22.87 -21.94
CA ALA A 37 1.05 -23.41 -22.53
C ALA A 37 1.19 -23.64 -24.05
N ALA A 38 1.81 -22.70 -24.77
CA ALA A 38 2.08 -22.82 -26.19
C ALA A 38 3.07 -23.97 -26.49
N CYS A 39 4.08 -24.18 -25.65
CA CYS A 39 5.00 -25.32 -25.76
C CYS A 39 4.27 -26.65 -25.49
N LEU A 40 3.40 -26.71 -24.47
CA LEU A 40 2.60 -27.89 -24.14
C LEU A 40 1.65 -28.30 -25.28
N ALA A 41 1.14 -27.34 -26.06
CA ALA A 41 0.35 -27.63 -27.25
C ALA A 41 1.23 -27.90 -28.49
N GLY A 42 2.29 -27.12 -28.68
CA GLY A 42 3.12 -27.12 -29.89
C GLY A 42 4.11 -28.28 -30.00
N ILE A 43 4.75 -28.70 -28.90
CA ILE A 43 5.72 -29.80 -28.91
C ILE A 43 5.06 -31.14 -29.28
N PRO A 44 3.93 -31.54 -28.65
CA PRO A 44 3.24 -32.78 -29.02
C PRO A 44 2.70 -32.73 -30.45
N ALA A 45 2.20 -31.57 -30.90
CA ALA A 45 1.74 -31.36 -32.28
C ALA A 45 2.88 -31.55 -33.31
N ALA A 46 4.07 -31.00 -33.02
CA ALA A 46 5.24 -31.15 -33.89
C ALA A 46 5.77 -32.59 -33.93
N MET A 47 5.71 -33.31 -32.80
CA MET A 47 6.19 -34.70 -32.68
C MET A 47 5.15 -35.76 -33.10
N ARG A 48 3.93 -35.35 -33.53
CA ARG A 48 2.81 -36.23 -33.92
C ARG A 48 2.51 -37.32 -32.87
N VAL A 49 2.53 -36.93 -31.59
CA VAL A 49 2.20 -37.82 -30.46
C VAL A 49 0.74 -38.29 -30.55
N HIS A 50 0.46 -39.52 -30.12
CA HIS A 50 -0.92 -40.00 -29.99
C HIS A 50 -1.66 -39.17 -28.91
N ASP A 51 -2.99 -39.04 -29.00
CA ASP A 51 -3.84 -38.33 -28.02
C ASP A 51 -3.66 -36.79 -27.95
N MET A 52 -3.69 -36.12 -29.11
CA MET A 52 -3.64 -34.65 -29.21
C MET A 52 -4.67 -33.94 -28.33
N GLU A 53 -5.87 -34.51 -28.21
CA GLU A 53 -6.95 -33.97 -27.37
C GLU A 53 -6.51 -33.78 -25.91
N LYS A 54 -5.75 -34.74 -25.37
CA LYS A 54 -5.25 -34.71 -24.00
C LYS A 54 -4.23 -33.59 -23.79
N TRP A 55 -3.35 -33.37 -24.76
CA TRP A 55 -2.33 -32.32 -24.69
C TRP A 55 -2.93 -30.92 -24.82
N TYR A 56 -3.90 -30.73 -25.70
CA TYR A 56 -4.65 -29.46 -25.78
C TYR A 56 -5.44 -29.20 -24.51
N HIS A 57 -6.12 -30.21 -23.96
CA HIS A 57 -6.82 -30.10 -22.69
C HIS A 57 -5.86 -29.70 -21.55
N LEU A 58 -4.68 -30.34 -21.48
CA LEU A 58 -3.67 -30.00 -20.49
C LEU A 58 -3.14 -28.57 -20.64
N ALA A 59 -2.86 -28.13 -21.86
CA ALA A 59 -2.39 -26.76 -22.12
C ALA A 59 -3.41 -25.71 -21.67
N LEU A 60 -4.70 -25.93 -21.92
CA LEU A 60 -5.78 -25.05 -21.47
C LEU A 60 -5.94 -25.05 -19.95
N VAL A 61 -5.87 -26.23 -19.32
CA VAL A 61 -5.93 -26.36 -17.85
C VAL A 61 -4.79 -25.59 -17.19
N VAL A 62 -3.56 -25.72 -17.72
CA VAL A 62 -2.39 -24.98 -17.22
C VAL A 62 -2.58 -23.47 -17.40
N LEU A 63 -3.04 -23.01 -18.56
CA LEU A 63 -3.26 -21.59 -18.82
C LEU A 63 -4.30 -20.96 -17.88
N VAL A 64 -5.42 -21.65 -17.64
CA VAL A 64 -6.51 -21.17 -16.77
C VAL A 64 -6.13 -21.22 -15.30
N SER A 65 -5.52 -22.32 -14.84
CA SER A 65 -5.12 -22.49 -13.44
C SER A 65 -4.02 -21.51 -13.00
N ALA A 66 -3.25 -21.00 -13.94
CA ALA A 66 -2.16 -20.08 -13.68
C ALA A 66 -2.59 -18.61 -13.52
N CYS A 67 -3.88 -18.23 -13.57
CA CYS A 67 -4.23 -16.81 -13.43
C CYS A 67 -3.70 -16.23 -12.11
N PRO A 68 -2.83 -15.19 -12.12
CA PRO A 68 -2.34 -14.54 -10.91
C PRO A 68 -3.35 -13.52 -10.33
N CYS A 69 -4.64 -13.68 -10.65
CA CYS A 69 -5.74 -12.77 -10.35
C CYS A 69 -5.76 -12.32 -8.87
N ALA A 70 -5.60 -13.27 -7.94
CA ALA A 70 -5.62 -13.01 -6.50
C ALA A 70 -4.38 -12.22 -6.02
N LEU A 71 -3.21 -12.49 -6.61
CA LEU A 71 -1.97 -11.82 -6.23
C LEU A 71 -2.04 -10.33 -6.56
N ILE A 72 -2.47 -9.99 -7.78
CA ILE A 72 -2.53 -8.60 -8.27
C ILE A 72 -3.55 -7.78 -7.45
N LEU A 73 -4.71 -8.37 -7.14
CA LEU A 73 -5.76 -7.68 -6.39
C LEU A 73 -5.46 -7.53 -4.89
N SER A 74 -4.59 -8.37 -4.32
CA SER A 74 -4.33 -8.36 -2.88
C SER A 74 -3.81 -7.01 -2.36
N THR A 75 -2.88 -6.37 -3.09
CA THR A 75 -2.21 -5.13 -2.66
C THR A 75 -3.13 -3.90 -2.68
N PRO A 76 -3.86 -3.57 -3.78
CA PRO A 76 -4.75 -2.41 -3.78
C PRO A 76 -5.91 -2.58 -2.80
N VAL A 77 -6.44 -3.80 -2.63
CA VAL A 77 -7.48 -4.07 -1.63
C VAL A 77 -6.97 -3.83 -0.21
N ALA A 78 -5.78 -4.35 0.13
CA ALA A 78 -5.17 -4.11 1.43
C ALA A 78 -4.93 -2.62 1.69
N ALA A 79 -4.41 -1.88 0.69
CA ALA A 79 -4.19 -0.45 0.77
C ALA A 79 -5.49 0.35 0.98
N PHE A 80 -6.56 -0.01 0.26
CA PHE A 80 -7.87 0.61 0.41
C PHE A 80 -8.45 0.39 1.80
N CYS A 81 -8.40 -0.84 2.31
CA CYS A 81 -8.84 -1.17 3.66
C CYS A 81 -8.04 -0.38 4.71
N ALA A 82 -6.71 -0.32 4.57
CA ALA A 82 -5.84 0.40 5.49
C ALA A 82 -6.11 1.92 5.50
N LEU A 83 -6.22 2.55 4.33
CA LEU A 83 -6.51 3.98 4.21
C LEU A 83 -7.92 4.31 4.73
N SER A 84 -8.91 3.48 4.43
CA SER A 84 -10.29 3.65 4.94
C SER A 84 -10.34 3.54 6.46
N LYS A 85 -9.59 2.59 7.04
CA LYS A 85 -9.51 2.44 8.49
C LYS A 85 -8.78 3.63 9.13
N ALA A 86 -7.66 4.08 8.56
CA ALA A 86 -6.93 5.25 9.06
C ALA A 86 -7.82 6.50 9.06
N ALA A 87 -8.53 6.76 7.95
CA ALA A 87 -9.41 7.91 7.82
C ALA A 87 -10.56 7.89 8.85
N THR A 88 -11.18 6.74 9.09
CA THR A 88 -12.24 6.59 10.11
C THR A 88 -11.72 6.70 11.54
N SER A 89 -10.42 6.46 11.77
CA SER A 89 -9.75 6.65 13.05
C SER A 89 -9.15 8.06 13.23
N GLY A 90 -9.38 9.00 12.31
CA GLY A 90 -8.89 10.37 12.39
C GLY A 90 -7.44 10.57 11.91
N LEU A 91 -6.82 9.54 11.34
CA LEU A 91 -5.49 9.61 10.72
C LEU A 91 -5.63 9.86 9.21
N LEU A 92 -5.18 11.02 8.76
CA LEU A 92 -5.15 11.33 7.33
C LEU A 92 -3.80 10.94 6.71
N VAL A 93 -3.80 9.95 5.82
CA VAL A 93 -2.61 9.54 5.07
C VAL A 93 -2.79 9.87 3.59
N LYS A 94 -1.83 10.61 3.01
CA LYS A 94 -1.88 11.10 1.61
C LYS A 94 -1.44 10.06 0.56
N GLY A 95 -1.57 8.77 0.84
CA GLY A 95 -1.23 7.69 -0.10
C GLY A 95 -0.83 6.37 0.54
N ALA A 96 -0.99 5.28 -0.20
CA ALA A 96 -0.63 3.93 0.25
C ALA A 96 0.89 3.76 0.43
N GLU A 97 1.70 4.44 -0.37
CA GLU A 97 3.17 4.43 -0.23
C GLU A 97 3.62 4.94 1.16
N TYR A 98 2.95 5.96 1.71
CA TYR A 98 3.29 6.48 3.02
C TYR A 98 2.96 5.51 4.16
N LEU A 99 1.89 4.70 4.00
CA LEU A 99 1.58 3.62 4.95
C LEU A 99 2.66 2.53 4.94
N GLU A 100 3.19 2.18 3.76
CA GLU A 100 4.30 1.23 3.65
C GLU A 100 5.58 1.80 4.29
N ILE A 101 5.92 3.06 4.01
CA ILE A 101 7.06 3.72 4.63
C ILE A 101 6.90 3.74 6.15
N LEU A 102 5.72 4.11 6.65
CA LEU A 102 5.41 4.16 8.08
C LEU A 102 5.65 2.81 8.77
N SER A 103 5.37 1.69 8.08
CA SER A 103 5.63 0.33 8.61
C SER A 103 7.12 0.04 8.88
N THR A 104 8.02 0.77 8.22
CA THR A 104 9.47 0.60 8.34
C THR A 104 10.13 1.63 9.27
N VAL A 105 9.38 2.63 9.74
CA VAL A 105 9.88 3.69 10.61
C VAL A 105 10.25 3.11 11.98
N LYS A 106 11.50 3.33 12.40
CA LYS A 106 12.02 2.88 13.71
C LYS A 106 12.19 4.01 14.72
N VAL A 107 12.37 5.22 14.22
CA VAL A 107 12.66 6.42 15.03
C VAL A 107 11.72 7.51 14.59
N ILE A 108 11.07 8.14 15.56
CA ILE A 108 10.18 9.28 15.34
C ILE A 108 10.78 10.46 16.11
N CYS A 109 11.13 11.52 15.39
CA CYS A 109 11.55 12.78 15.96
C CYS A 109 10.36 13.73 15.96
N PHE A 110 9.90 14.12 17.14
CA PHE A 110 8.82 15.09 17.28
C PHE A 110 9.40 16.50 17.37
N ASP A 111 8.83 17.43 16.61
CA ASP A 111 9.03 18.84 16.91
C ASP A 111 8.35 19.16 18.25
N LYS A 112 8.91 20.08 19.03
CA LYS A 112 8.34 20.41 20.35
C LYS A 112 7.18 21.37 20.20
N THR A 113 7.43 22.51 19.55
CA THR A 113 6.49 23.64 19.52
C THR A 113 5.39 23.36 18.50
N GLY A 114 4.13 23.32 18.93
CA GLY A 114 2.98 23.09 18.04
C GLY A 114 2.70 21.62 17.70
N THR A 115 3.55 20.68 18.12
CA THR A 115 3.30 19.23 18.01
C THR A 115 3.13 18.60 19.40
N ILE A 116 4.13 18.72 20.28
CA ILE A 116 4.01 18.26 21.68
C ILE A 116 3.33 19.33 22.53
N THR A 117 3.67 20.60 22.31
CA THR A 117 3.06 21.74 23.00
C THR A 117 2.03 22.43 22.12
N LYS A 118 1.11 23.18 22.73
CA LYS A 118 0.09 23.95 22.02
C LYS A 118 0.67 25.13 21.20
N GLY A 119 1.94 25.46 21.37
CA GLY A 119 2.53 26.67 20.79
C GLY A 119 2.06 27.98 21.43
N GLU A 120 1.27 27.90 22.51
CA GLU A 120 0.80 29.02 23.31
C GLU A 120 1.80 29.28 24.44
N PHE A 121 2.37 30.48 24.51
CA PHE A 121 3.29 30.86 25.57
C PHE A 121 2.52 31.39 26.77
N SER A 122 2.83 30.87 27.96
CA SER A 122 2.35 31.40 29.23
C SER A 122 3.51 31.63 30.19
N VAL A 123 3.38 32.63 31.04
CA VAL A 123 4.34 32.87 32.13
C VAL A 123 4.14 31.78 33.18
N SER A 124 5.14 30.90 33.34
CA SER A 124 5.07 29.80 34.31
C SER A 124 5.36 30.23 35.74
N SER A 125 6.29 31.18 35.91
CA SER A 125 6.71 31.66 37.21
C SER A 125 7.35 33.02 37.08
N PHE A 126 7.10 33.86 38.08
CA PHE A 126 7.73 35.16 38.25
C PHE A 126 8.36 35.19 39.64
N HIS A 127 9.69 35.31 39.71
CA HIS A 127 10.45 35.32 40.97
C HIS A 127 11.05 36.71 41.17
N PRO A 128 10.38 37.61 41.92
CA PRO A 128 10.95 38.92 42.22
C PRO A 128 12.14 38.79 43.19
N LEU A 129 13.18 39.60 42.96
CA LEU A 129 14.38 39.64 43.80
C LEU A 129 14.21 40.44 45.10
N ILE A 130 13.11 41.21 45.22
CA ILE A 130 12.81 42.05 46.38
C ILE A 130 11.37 41.78 46.81
N ASP A 131 11.19 41.42 48.09
CA ASP A 131 9.92 41.03 48.72
C ASP A 131 9.01 42.24 49.03
N ASN A 132 8.88 43.17 48.08
CA ASN A 132 7.92 44.25 48.22
C ASN A 132 6.57 43.79 47.69
N GLN A 133 5.76 43.23 48.59
CA GLN A 133 4.33 42.98 48.40
C GLN A 133 3.59 44.28 48.06
N LYS A 134 3.61 44.67 46.78
CA LYS A 134 2.64 45.54 46.10
C LYS A 134 3.06 45.73 44.65
N LEU A 135 3.02 44.65 43.89
CA LEU A 135 2.86 44.77 42.44
C LEU A 135 1.37 44.51 42.19
N LEU A 136 0.64 45.62 42.10
CA LEU A 136 -0.73 45.70 41.61
C LEU A 136 -0.81 44.96 40.27
N TYR A 137 -1.57 43.88 40.22
CA TYR A 137 -2.49 43.41 39.17
C TYR A 137 -2.96 41.99 39.53
#